data_AF-A0A7T8GWU0-F1
#
_entry.id   AF-A0A7T8GWU0-F1
#
_cell.length_a   1.000
_cell.length_b   1.000
_cell.length_c   1.000
_cell.angle_alpha   90.00
_cell.angle_beta   90.00
_cell.angle_gamma   90.00
#
_symmetry.space_group_name_H-M   'P 1'
#
loop_
_entity.id
_entity.type
_entity.pdbx_description
1 polymer ?
#
loop_
_entity_poly.entity_id
_entity_poly.type
_entity_poly.pdbx_seq_one_letter_code
_entity_poly.pdbx_strand_id
1 'polypeptide(L)' 'MEASAGKPICGRFGLIVDKGTKRGDWKCGRVKEVYPSKDGRVRVARISTERERRLVPL' A
#
# COMPACT_ATOMS: atom_id res chain seq x y z
N MET A 1 10.80 -15.60 -6.43
CA MET A 1 11.17 -14.36 -5.72
C MET A 1 9.94 -13.85 -4.98
N GLU A 2 9.80 -14.19 -3.69
CA GLU A 2 8.83 -13.51 -2.83
C GLU A 2 9.41 -12.15 -2.45
N ALA A 3 8.72 -11.07 -2.81
CA ALA A 3 9.04 -9.76 -2.28
C ALA A 3 8.71 -9.75 -0.79
N SER A 4 9.73 -9.78 0.08
CA SER A 4 9.55 -9.52 1.50
C SER A 4 9.27 -8.03 1.70
N ALA A 5 8.01 -7.64 1.49
CA ALA A 5 7.52 -6.34 1.90
C ALA A 5 7.35 -6.37 3.42
N GLY A 6 7.98 -5.43 4.13
CA GLY A 6 7.75 -5.26 5.57
C GLY A 6 6.24 -5.14 5.87
N LYS A 7 5.81 -5.55 7.07
CA LYS A 7 4.39 -5.51 7.45
C LYS A 7 3.81 -4.13 7.12
N PRO A 8 2.70 -4.05 6.36
CA PRO A 8 2.07 -2.77 6.07
C PRO A 8 1.62 -2.11 7.38
N ILE A 9 1.93 -0.83 7.51
CA ILE A 9 1.61 -0.01 8.69
C ILE A 9 0.67 1.10 8.22
N CYS A 10 -0.43 1.30 8.95
CA CYS A 10 -1.35 2.42 8.69
C CYS A 10 -0.58 3.75 8.65
N GLY A 11 -0.89 4.59 7.65
CA GLY A 11 -0.23 5.87 7.43
C GLY A 11 1.09 5.80 6.65
N ARG A 12 1.65 4.60 6.39
CA ARG A 12 2.84 4.44 5.55
C ARG A 12 2.47 4.34 4.07
N PHE A 13 3.42 4.67 3.21
CA PHE A 13 3.28 4.53 1.77
C PHE A 13 3.60 3.10 1.33
N GLY A 14 2.79 2.55 0.42
CA GLY A 14 2.91 1.19 -0.09
C GLY A 14 2.77 1.13 -1.61
N LEU A 15 3.41 0.12 -2.20
CA LEU A 15 3.26 -0.24 -3.61
C LEU A 15 2.22 -1.35 -3.74
N ILE A 16 1.31 -1.20 -4.69
CA ILE A 16 0.31 -2.20 -5.06
C ILE A 16 0.91 -3.02 -6.19
N VAL A 17 1.35 -4.23 -5.86
CA VAL A 17 1.92 -5.17 -6.80
C VAL A 17 0.80 -6.00 -7.41
N ASP A 18 0.61 -5.88 -8.72
CA ASP A 18 -0.31 -6.71 -9.49
C ASP A 18 0.50 -7.57 -10.47
N LYS A 19 0.22 -8.88 -10.52
CA LYS A 19 0.98 -9.83 -11.36
C LYS A 19 0.77 -9.61 -12.86
N GLY A 20 -0.35 -8.98 -13.27
CA GLY A 20 -0.63 -8.65 -14.66
C GLY A 20 -0.07 -7.29 -15.10
N THR A 21 0.46 -6.51 -14.17
CA THR A 21 0.89 -5.12 -14.40
C THR A 21 2.41 -5.03 -14.43
N LYS A 22 2.97 -4.36 -15.45
CA LYS A 22 4.41 -4.11 -15.54
C LYS A 22 4.86 -3.29 -14.32
N ARG A 23 6.10 -3.52 -13.87
CA ARG A 23 6.64 -2.86 -12.67
C ARG A 23 6.57 -1.33 -12.71
N GLY A 24 6.73 -0.72 -13.88
CA GLY A 24 6.63 0.74 -14.05
C GLY A 24 5.23 1.31 -13.87
N ASP A 25 4.20 0.47 -13.99
CA ASP A 25 2.79 0.85 -13.92
C ASP A 25 2.15 0.47 -12.56
N TRP A 26 2.95 -0.03 -11.62
CA TRP A 26 2.47 -0.37 -10.29
C TRP A 26 1.96 0.89 -9.58
N LYS A 27 0.70 0.81 -9.15
CA LYS A 27 0.08 1.88 -8.38
C LYS A 27 0.74 1.95 -7.02
N CYS A 28 0.76 3.13 -6.45
CA CYS A 28 1.22 3.36 -5.09
C CYS A 28 0.20 4.22 -4.35
N GLY A 29 0.25 4.16 -3.03
CA GLY A 29 -0.71 4.89 -2.22
C GLY A 29 -0.43 4.77 -0.73
N ARG A 30 -1.25 5.46 0.06
CA ARG A 30 -1.13 5.44 1.52
C ARG A 30 -2.01 4.35 2.10
N VAL A 31 -1.43 3.53 2.97
CA VAL A 31 -2.18 2.51 3.72
C VAL A 31 -3.11 3.23 4.70
N LYS A 32 -4.42 3.04 4.55
CA LYS A 32 -5.44 3.61 5.43
C LYS A 32 -5.84 2.66 6.54
N GLU A 33 -5.91 1.36 6.23
CA GLU A 33 -6.32 0.33 7.18
C GLU A 33 -5.57 -0.97 6.90
N VAL A 34 -5.32 -1.75 7.96
CA VAL A 34 -4.61 -3.03 7.91
C VAL A 34 -5.44 -4.04 8.68
N TYR A 35 -5.77 -5.16 8.05
CA TYR A 35 -6.53 -6.24 8.69
C TYR A 35 -5.59 -7.42 8.97
N PRO A 36 -5.14 -7.59 10.23
CA PRO A 36 -4.31 -8.74 10.60
C PRO A 36 -5.15 -10.03 10.54
N SER A 37 -4.54 -11.11 10.05
CA SER A 37 -5.10 -12.46 10.20
C SER A 37 -4.68 -13.09 11.53
N LYS A 38 -5.34 -14.19 11.93
CA LYS A 38 -5.09 -14.92 13.19
C LYS A 38 -3.64 -15.39 13.37
N ASP A 39 -2.90 -15.57 12.28
CA ASP A 39 -1.49 -15.96 12.24
C ASP A 39 -0.52 -14.77 12.28
N GLY A 40 -1.02 -13.55 12.54
CA GLY A 40 -0.20 -12.35 12.66
C GLY A 40 0.37 -11.81 11.34
N ARG A 41 -0.01 -12.42 10.21
CA ARG A 41 0.31 -11.95 8.86
C ARG A 41 -0.79 -10.99 8.38
N VAL A 42 -0.39 -9.91 7.71
CA VAL A 42 -1.35 -9.02 7.05
C VAL A 42 -1.55 -9.53 5.63
N ARG A 43 -2.78 -9.90 5.29
CA ARG A 43 -3.16 -10.31 3.94
C ARG A 43 -3.99 -9.26 3.20
N VAL A 44 -4.61 -8.34 3.95
CA VAL A 44 -5.49 -7.31 3.39
C VAL A 44 -5.12 -5.96 3.99
N ALA A 45 -4.86 -4.98 3.13
CA ALA A 45 -4.66 -3.59 3.50
C ALA A 45 -5.47 -2.71 2.56
N ARG A 46 -6.18 -1.72 3.11
CA ARG A 46 -6.89 -0.72 2.31
C ARG A 46 -5.92 0.39 1.97
N ILE A 47 -5.70 0.64 0.68
CA ILE A 47 -4.76 1.66 0.19
C ILE A 47 -5.55 2.72 -0.56
N SER A 48 -5.35 3.99 -0.19
CA SER A 48 -5.84 5.13 -0.97
C SER A 48 -4.81 5.48 -2.04
N THR A 49 -5.22 5.37 -3.30
CA THR A 49 -4.41 5.68 -4.49
C THR A 49 -4.70 7.06 -5.06
N GLU A 50 -5.61 7.81 -4.43
CA GLU A 50 -5.87 9.20 -4.80
C GLU A 50 -4.60 10.01 -4.58
N ARG A 51 -4.21 10.81 -5.58
CA ARG A 51 -3.25 11.89 -5.37
C ARG A 51 -3.89 12.84 -4.37
N GLU A 52 -3.58 12.68 -3.09
CA GLU A 52 -3.94 13.62 -2.04
C GLU A 52 -3.27 14.96 -2.42
N ARG A 53 -3.98 15.80 -3.18
CA ARG A 53 -3.56 17.18 -3.48
C ARG A 53 -3.58 17.91 -2.15
N ARG A 54 -2.48 17.86 -1.43
CA ARG A 54 -2.25 18.73 -0.28
C ARG A 54 -2.08 20.13 -0.83
N LEU A 55 -3.11 20.95 -0.70
CA LEU A 55 -2.98 22.39 -0.81
C LEU A 55 -2.10 22.83 0.36
N VAL A 56 -0.86 23.20 0.07
CA VAL A 56 0.02 23.86 1.04
C VAL A 56 -0.29 25.36 0.99
N PRO A 57 -0.47 26.05 2.14
CA PRO A 57 -0.56 27.51 2.15
C PRO A 57 0.73 28.11 1.57
N LEU A 58 0.59 29.16 0.76
CA LEU A 58 1.71 30.00 0.31
C LEU A 58 2.20 30.89 1.44
#